data_AF-A0A7C6ZH99-F1
#
_entry.id   AF-A0A7C6ZH99-F1
#
_cell.length_a   1.000
_cell.length_b   1.000
_cell.length_c   1.000
_cell.angle_alpha   90.00
_cell.angle_beta   90.00
_cell.angle_gamma   90.00
#
_symmetry.space_group_name_H-M   'P 1'
#
loop_
_entity.id
_entity.type
_entity.pdbx_description
1 polymer ?
#
loop_
_entity_poly.entity_id
_entity_poly.type
_entity_poly.pdbx_seq_one_letter_code
_entity_poly.pdbx_strand_id
1 'polypeptide(L)' 'MPKDPVCGMDVDETSAAGRSEYNGAVFHFCSNRCKAEFDKSPAKYARGGPKSGASRKKC' A
#
# COMPACT_ATOMS: atom_id res chain seq x y z
N MET A 1 -5.53 0.09 9.58
CA MET A 1 -5.42 1.12 8.56
C MET A 1 -4.21 0.82 7.68
N PRO A 2 -4.31 0.93 6.35
CA PRO A 2 -3.13 0.91 5.50
C PRO A 2 -2.15 1.99 5.94
N LYS A 3 -0.87 1.70 5.87
CA LYS A 3 0.18 2.65 6.24
C LYS A 3 1.06 2.85 5.03
N ASP A 4 1.26 4.11 4.66
CA ASP A 4 2.10 4.47 3.54
C ASP A 4 3.53 3.99 3.85
N PRO A 5 4.11 3.07 3.06
CA PRO A 5 5.42 2.50 3.39
C PRO A 5 6.57 3.48 3.09
N VAL A 6 6.30 4.59 2.40
CA VAL A 6 7.30 5.61 2.06
C VAL A 6 7.42 6.65 3.17
N CYS A 7 6.30 7.24 3.60
CA CYS A 7 6.30 8.30 4.60
C CYS A 7 5.91 7.83 6.02
N GLY A 8 5.38 6.62 6.17
CA GLY A 8 4.92 6.09 7.46
C GLY A 8 3.64 6.76 7.97
N MET A 9 2.98 7.60 7.17
CA MET A 9 1.68 8.16 7.51
C MET A 9 0.59 7.08 7.42
N ASP A 10 -0.40 7.22 8.30
CA ASP A 10 -1.62 6.44 8.23
C ASP A 10 -2.39 6.87 6.97
N VAL A 11 -2.68 5.92 6.08
CA VAL A 11 -3.40 6.17 4.84
C VAL A 11 -4.67 5.35 4.87
N ASP A 12 -5.79 6.03 4.80
CA ASP A 12 -7.05 5.34 4.68
C ASP A 12 -7.19 4.74 3.28
N GLU A 13 -7.58 3.46 3.19
CA GLU A 13 -7.78 2.78 1.90
C GLU A 13 -8.81 3.49 1.03
N THR A 14 -9.78 4.14 1.69
CA THR A 14 -10.84 4.93 1.06
C THR A 14 -10.40 6.34 0.66
N SER A 15 -9.37 6.88 1.32
CA SER A 15 -8.87 8.25 1.10
C SER A 15 -7.50 8.29 0.41
N ALA A 16 -6.99 7.14 -0.02
CA ALA A 16 -5.71 7.03 -0.70
C ALA A 16 -5.73 7.81 -2.03
N ALA A 17 -4.89 8.84 -2.14
CA ALA A 17 -4.73 9.60 -3.37
C ALA A 17 -4.07 8.78 -4.49
N GLY A 18 -3.34 7.72 -4.13
CA GLY A 18 -2.75 6.80 -5.09
C GLY A 18 -2.69 5.37 -4.56
N ARG A 19 -2.79 4.39 -5.46
CA ARG A 19 -2.54 2.97 -5.17
C ARG A 19 -1.62 2.35 -6.22
N SER A 20 -0.79 1.40 -5.81
CA SER A 20 -0.04 0.53 -6.72
C SER A 20 -0.20 -0.91 -6.28
N GLU A 21 -0.28 -1.79 -7.27
CA GLU A 21 -0.29 -3.23 -7.03
C GLU A 21 1.12 -3.78 -7.29
N TYR A 22 1.68 -4.48 -6.30
CA TYR A 22 3.01 -5.08 -6.40
C TYR A 22 3.01 -6.45 -5.73
N ASN A 23 3.42 -7.48 -6.48
CA ASN A 23 3.48 -8.86 -6.00
C ASN A 23 2.11 -9.40 -5.49
N GLY A 24 1.01 -8.95 -6.08
CA GLY A 24 -0.35 -9.31 -5.65
C GLY A 24 -0.80 -8.62 -4.36
N ALA A 25 -0.06 -7.63 -3.87
CA ALA A 25 -0.46 -6.78 -2.75
C ALA A 25 -0.77 -5.35 -3.25
N VAL A 26 -1.88 -4.79 -2.77
CA VAL A 26 -2.26 -3.41 -3.04
C VAL A 26 -1.67 -2.49 -1.97
N PHE A 27 -0.86 -1.54 -2.40
CA PHE A 27 -0.27 -0.50 -1.57
C PHE A 27 -0.98 0.82 -1.79
N HIS A 28 -1.32 1.50 -0.70
CA HIS A 28 -1.98 2.79 -0.71
C HIS A 28 -0.98 3.89 -0.33
N PHE A 29 -1.09 5.02 -1.02
CA PHE A 29 -0.20 6.16 -0.88
C PHE A 29 -1.00 7.41 -0.57
N CYS A 30 -0.46 8.24 0.32
CA CYS A 30 -1.10 9.51 0.68
C CYS A 30 -1.03 10.53 -0.47
N SER A 31 -0.13 10.32 -1.44
CA SER A 31 0.13 11.26 -2.53
C SER A 31 0.87 10.60 -3.70
N ASN A 32 0.78 11.19 -4.89
CA ASN A 32 1.56 10.80 -6.07
C ASN A 32 3.08 10.82 -5.83
N ARG A 33 3.56 11.67 -4.91
CA ARG A 33 4.98 11.71 -4.51
C ARG A 33 5.42 10.38 -3.89
N CYS A 34 4.63 9.85 -2.95
CA CYS A 34 4.91 8.55 -2.33
C CYS A 34 4.83 7.42 -3.36
N LYS A 35 3.88 7.48 -4.30
CA LYS A 35 3.83 6.51 -5.41
C LYS A 35 5.13 6.53 -6.24
N ALA A 36 5.66 7.71 -6.59
CA ALA A 36 6.89 7.82 -7.38
C ALA A 36 8.13 7.30 -6.61
N GLU A 37 8.21 7.58 -5.31
CA GLU A 37 9.26 7.05 -4.45
C GLU A 37 9.17 5.53 -4.29
N PHE A 38 7.94 5.01 -4.19
CA PHE A 38 7.69 3.57 -4.20
C PHE A 38 8.13 2.94 -5.53
N ASP A 39 7.84 3.56 -6.67
CA ASP A 39 8.22 3.07 -8.00
C ASP A 39 9.74 2.96 -8.18
N LYS A 40 10.51 3.86 -7.56
CA LYS A 40 11.99 3.79 -7.53
C LYS A 40 12.54 2.60 -6.77
N SER A 41 11.84 2.11 -5.73
CA SER A 41 12.33 1.01 -4.89
C SER A 41 11.19 0.19 -4.28
N PRO A 42 10.33 -0.42 -5.11
CA PRO A 42 9.12 -1.09 -4.61
C PRO A 42 9.49 -2.31 -3.78
N ALA A 43 10.59 -2.98 -4.12
CA ALA A 43 11.12 -4.12 -3.36
C ALA A 43 11.51 -3.78 -1.91
N LYS A 44 11.91 -2.53 -1.62
CA LYS A 44 12.26 -2.13 -0.24
C LYS A 44 11.02 -1.88 0.61
N TYR A 45 10.01 -1.25 0.02
CA TYR A 45 8.77 -0.89 0.68
C TYR A 45 7.77 -2.06 0.77
N ALA A 46 7.77 -2.95 -0.23
CA ALA A 46 6.87 -4.10 -0.27
C ALA A 46 7.22 -5.20 0.75
N ARG A 47 8.46 -5.23 1.27
CA ARG A 47 8.89 -6.23 2.28
C ARG A 47 8.16 -6.14 3.61
N GLY A 48 7.44 -5.05 3.87
CA GLY A 48 6.60 -4.86 5.06
C GLY A 48 5.10 -4.85 4.79
N GLY A 49 4.67 -5.15 3.56
CA GLY A 49 3.27 -5.03 3.14
C GLY A 49 2.34 -5.98 3.90
N PRO A 50 1.17 -5.48 4.37
CA PRO A 50 0.26 -6.27 5.17
C PRO A 50 -0.18 -7.50 4.38
N LYS A 51 0.01 -8.68 4.98
CA LYS A 51 -0.59 -9.93 4.50
C LYS A 51 -2.08 -9.64 4.28
N SER A 52 -2.52 -9.56 3.03
CA SER A 52 -3.94 -9.54 2.70
C SER A 52 -4.53 -10.84 3.20
N GLY A 53 -5.03 -10.77 4.44
CA GLY A 53 -5.82 -11.79 5.06
C GLY A 53 -7.08 -11.93 4.23
N ALA A 54 -7.18 -13.09 3.60
CA ALA A 54 -8.41 -13.72 3.19
C ALA A 54 -9.59 -13.29 4.07
N SER A 55 -10.49 -12.47 3.52
CA SER A 55 -11.87 -12.44 3.97
C SER A 55 -12.67 -13.30 3.01
N ARG A 56 -12.56 -14.61 3.20
CA ARG A 56 -13.58 -15.58 2.80
C ARG A 56 -14.87 -15.14 3.51
N LYS A 57 -15.69 -14.30 2.87
CA LYS A 57 -17.08 -14.13 3.30
C LYS A 57 -17.82 -15.44 2.99
N LYS A 58 -17.91 -16.23 4.05
CA LYS A 58 -18.84 -17.32 4.33
C LYS A 58 -20.29 -16.82 4.15
N CYS A 59 -21.03 -17.41 3.22
CA CYS A 59 -22.40 -17.92 3.37
C CYS A 59 -22.85 -18.57 2.06
#